data_AF-A0A453KBI1-F1
#
_entry.id   AF-A0A453KBI1-F1
#
_cell.length_a   1.000
_cell.length_b   1.000
_cell.length_c   1.000
_cell.angle_alpha   90.00
_cell.angle_beta   90.00
_cell.angle_gamma   90.00
#
_symmetry.space_group_name_H-M   'P 1'
#
loop_
_entity.id
_entity.type
_entity.pdbx_description
1 polymer ?
#
loop_
_entity_poly.entity_id
_entity_poly.type
_entity_poly.pdbx_seq_one_letter_code
_entity_poly.pdbx_strand_id
1 'polypeptide(L)'
;MSTELFRRIAEKLASHDRFFNKGGMPPETSARGFPGMLGSIDCMHWSWKNCPKAWHGQFHGQKKGSTIILEAVADQQTWIMHAFFGMHRYLNDINVVSRSPLMNKIANGDLPPVQFVANGRTYNYGYYLADGI
;
A
#
# COMPACT_ATOMS: atom_id res chain seq x y z
N MET A 1 -14.01 6.02 6.89
CA MET A 1 -12.79 6.85 7.03
C MET A 1 -13.19 8.31 6.88
N SER A 2 -12.63 9.25 7.67
CA SER A 2 -12.93 10.68 7.47
C SER A 2 -12.25 11.20 6.19
N THR A 3 -12.84 12.21 5.54
CA THR A 3 -12.29 12.84 4.32
C THR A 3 -10.89 13.40 4.54
N GLU A 4 -10.63 13.98 5.71
CA GLU A 4 -9.32 14.49 6.08
C GLU A 4 -8.27 13.38 6.25
N LEU A 5 -8.65 12.23 6.82
CA LEU A 5 -7.74 11.09 6.92
C LEU A 5 -7.44 10.51 5.53
N PHE A 6 -8.46 10.39 4.67
CA PHE A 6 -8.29 9.96 3.27
C PHE A 6 -7.30 10.86 2.54
N ARG A 7 -7.51 12.19 2.59
CA ARG A 7 -6.64 13.19 1.94
C ARG A 7 -5.19 13.05 2.39
N ARG A 8 -4.97 12.95 3.70
CA ARG A 8 -3.61 12.82 4.24
C ARG A 8 -2.93 11.51 3.86
N ILE A 9 -3.69 10.42 3.71
CA ILE A 9 -3.14 9.14 3.22
C ILE A 9 -2.76 9.29 1.74
N ALA A 10 -3.64 9.84 0.91
CA ALA A 10 -3.38 10.04 -0.51
C ALA A 10 -2.16 10.92 -0.75
N GLU A 11 -2.03 12.04 -0.04
CA GLU A 11 -0.86 12.94 -0.11
C GLU A 11 0.44 12.24 0.30
N LYS A 12 0.35 11.33 1.28
CA LYS A 12 1.51 10.61 1.74
C LYS A 12 1.94 9.51 0.79
N LEU A 13 0.99 8.77 0.22
CA LEU A 13 1.24 7.80 -0.86
C LEU A 13 1.88 8.49 -2.06
N ALA A 14 1.29 9.61 -2.50
CA ALA A 14 1.82 10.41 -3.59
C ALA A 14 3.27 10.85 -3.35
N SER A 15 3.63 11.23 -2.13
CA SER A 15 5.01 11.68 -1.83
C SER A 15 6.02 10.55 -1.56
N HIS A 16 5.57 9.32 -1.25
CA HIS A 16 6.47 8.21 -0.94
C HIS A 16 6.78 7.32 -2.15
N ASP A 17 5.76 6.98 -2.93
CA ASP A 17 5.90 6.01 -4.00
C ASP A 17 5.98 6.71 -5.38
N ARG A 18 7.05 6.41 -6.10
CA ARG A 18 7.35 6.97 -7.43
C ARG A 18 6.28 6.61 -8.45
N PHE A 19 5.54 5.53 -8.23
CA PHE A 19 4.42 5.12 -9.08
C PHE A 19 3.35 6.21 -9.17
N PHE A 20 3.08 6.92 -8.07
CA PHE A 20 2.06 7.99 -8.03
C PHE A 20 2.59 9.35 -8.50
N ASN A 21 3.90 9.54 -8.58
CA ASN A 21 4.52 10.84 -8.91
C ASN A 21 4.58 11.17 -10.41
N LYS A 22 4.25 10.22 -11.30
CA LYS A 22 4.27 10.46 -12.74
C LYS A 22 2.95 11.09 -13.21
N GLY A 23 2.77 12.36 -12.89
CA GLY A 23 1.70 13.20 -13.44
C GLY A 23 1.88 13.36 -14.96
N GLY A 24 0.88 12.92 -15.74
CA GLY A 24 0.84 13.11 -17.20
C GLY A 24 0.72 11.85 -18.05
N MET A 25 0.49 10.66 -17.48
CA MET A 25 0.36 9.40 -18.23
C MET A 25 -1.08 8.85 -18.27
N PRO A 26 -1.45 8.04 -19.29
CA PRO A 26 -2.82 7.55 -19.50
C PRO A 26 -3.38 6.81 -18.28
N PRO A 27 -4.71 6.81 -18.04
CA PRO A 27 -5.32 6.24 -16.85
C PRO A 27 -5.25 4.70 -16.77
N GLU A 28 -4.92 4.02 -17.86
CA GLU A 28 -4.91 2.56 -17.93
C GLU A 28 -3.50 1.97 -17.70
N THR A 29 -3.38 1.06 -16.73
CA THR A 29 -2.14 0.36 -16.38
C THR A 29 -1.55 -0.45 -17.54
N SER A 30 -2.41 -1.08 -18.34
CA SER A 30 -2.02 -1.80 -19.57
C SER A 30 -1.31 -0.90 -20.59
N ALA A 31 -1.80 0.33 -20.80
CA ALA A 31 -1.18 1.29 -21.73
C ALA A 31 0.20 1.77 -21.27
N ARG A 32 0.54 1.56 -19.99
CA ARG A 32 1.84 1.88 -19.39
C ARG A 32 2.80 0.69 -19.34
N GLY A 33 2.45 -0.44 -19.96
CA GLY A 33 3.27 -1.66 -19.96
C GLY A 33 3.08 -2.54 -18.73
N PHE A 34 2.04 -2.30 -17.93
CA PHE A 34 1.70 -3.10 -16.75
C PHE A 34 0.32 -3.78 -16.92
N PRO A 35 0.15 -4.65 -17.93
CA PRO A 35 -1.11 -5.36 -18.14
C PRO A 35 -1.40 -6.24 -16.92
N GLY A 36 -2.62 -6.19 -16.38
CA GLY A 36 -3.00 -6.99 -15.20
C GLY A 36 -2.68 -6.38 -13.84
N MET A 37 -2.10 -5.18 -13.81
CA MET A 37 -1.82 -4.48 -12.56
C MET A 37 -3.10 -3.94 -11.92
N LEU A 38 -3.27 -4.22 -10.63
CA LEU A 38 -4.40 -3.83 -9.80
C LEU A 38 -4.18 -2.53 -9.02
N GLY A 39 -2.93 -2.20 -8.71
CA GLY A 39 -2.55 -1.03 -7.91
C GLY A 39 -1.13 -1.16 -7.36
N SER A 40 -0.58 -0.06 -6.87
CA SER A 40 0.68 -0.09 -6.12
C SER A 40 0.37 -0.26 -4.64
N ILE A 41 1.06 -1.19 -4.00
CA ILE A 41 1.03 -1.45 -2.57
C ILE A 41 2.29 -0.92 -1.91
N ASP A 42 2.12 -0.21 -0.81
CA ASP A 42 3.22 0.40 -0.08
C ASP A 42 2.97 0.38 1.43
N CYS A 43 4.04 0.24 2.20
CA CYS A 43 4.06 0.23 3.66
C CYS A 43 4.93 1.37 4.18
N MET A 44 4.33 2.27 4.97
CA MET A 44 5.04 3.45 5.46
C MET A 44 4.81 3.73 6.94
N HIS A 45 5.84 4.26 7.60
CA HIS A 45 5.74 4.74 8.98
C HIS A 45 4.84 5.97 9.06
N TRP A 46 3.67 5.84 9.69
CA TRP A 46 2.72 6.91 9.94
C TRP A 46 2.84 7.49 11.34
N SER A 47 3.13 8.79 11.44
CA SER A 47 3.18 9.48 12.73
C SER A 47 1.79 9.57 13.36
N TRP A 48 1.65 8.99 14.55
CA TRP A 48 0.41 8.96 15.30
C TRP A 48 0.42 9.99 16.42
N LYS A 49 0.03 11.22 16.09
CA LYS A 49 0.05 12.38 17.02
C LYS A 49 -0.82 12.17 18.26
N ASN A 50 -1.93 11.44 18.13
CA ASN A 50 -2.90 11.21 19.20
C ASN A 50 -2.84 9.75 19.73
N CYS A 51 -1.65 9.16 19.77
CA CYS A 51 -1.46 7.84 20.36
C CYS A 51 -1.89 7.86 21.84
N PRO A 52 -2.78 6.97 22.30
CA PRO A 52 -3.13 6.88 23.71
C PRO A 52 -1.89 6.63 24.56
N LYS A 53 -1.76 7.30 25.71
CA LYS A 53 -0.59 7.18 26.61
C LYS A 53 -0.22 5.73 26.93
N ALA A 54 -1.23 4.87 27.13
CA ALA A 54 -1.05 3.44 27.39
C ALA A 54 -0.30 2.70 26.27
N TRP A 55 -0.33 3.20 25.03
CA TRP A 55 0.26 2.57 23.85
C TRP A 55 1.57 3.23 23.41
N HIS A 56 2.00 4.33 24.04
CA HIS A 56 3.23 5.04 23.67
C HIS A 56 4.48 4.14 23.70
N GLY A 57 4.59 3.22 24.67
CA GLY A 57 5.75 2.33 24.75
C GLY A 57 5.81 1.32 23.61
N GLN A 58 4.64 0.82 23.18
CA GLN A 58 4.56 -0.18 22.11
C GLN A 58 4.77 0.41 20.72
N PHE A 59 4.37 1.67 20.52
CA PHE A 59 4.43 2.34 19.22
C PHE A 59 5.53 3.40 19.16
N HIS A 60 6.49 3.41 20.09
CA HIS A 60 7.58 4.37 20.07
C HIS A 60 8.48 4.11 18.84
N GLY A 61 8.50 5.03 17.88
CA GLY A 61 9.35 4.93 16.71
C GLY A 61 10.78 5.41 16.97
N GLN A 62 11.70 5.14 16.04
CA GLN A 62 13.10 5.62 16.13
C GLN A 62 13.25 7.15 16.15
N LYS A 63 12.30 7.89 15.56
CA LYS A 63 12.22 9.36 15.64
C LYS A 63 11.19 9.74 16.71
N LYS A 64 11.59 10.60 17.67
CA LYS A 64 10.78 11.10 18.80
C LYS A 64 9.28 11.16 18.48
N GLY A 65 8.51 10.15 18.88
CA GLY A 65 7.06 10.08 18.66
C GLY A 65 6.52 8.66 18.45
N SER A 66 5.20 8.53 18.58
CA SER A 66 4.51 7.26 18.32
C SER A 66 4.27 7.09 16.81
N THR A 67 4.66 5.96 16.24
CA THR A 67 4.44 5.61 14.83
C THR A 67 3.63 4.32 14.71
N ILE A 68 2.79 4.25 13.68
CA ILE A 68 2.04 3.07 13.28
C ILE A 68 2.39 2.76 11.82
N ILE A 69 2.33 1.51 11.38
CA ILE A 69 2.53 1.22 9.96
C ILE A 69 1.20 1.42 9.24
N LEU A 70 1.23 2.16 8.13
CA LEU A 70 0.16 2.22 7.17
C LEU A 70 0.57 1.40 5.96
N GLU A 71 -0.18 0.36 5.68
CA GLU A 71 -0.19 -0.32 4.39
C GLU A 71 -1.34 0.23 3.57
N ALA A 72 -1.11 0.60 2.32
CA ALA A 72 -2.18 1.01 1.44
C ALA A 72 -1.96 0.53 0.01
N VAL A 73 -3.08 0.28 -0.68
CA VAL A 73 -3.11 0.07 -2.12
C VAL A 73 -3.83 1.24 -2.75
N ALA A 74 -3.19 1.84 -3.73
CA ALA A 74 -3.82 2.85 -4.56
C ALA A 74 -3.55 2.62 -6.05
N ASP A 75 -4.47 3.09 -6.87
CA ASP A 75 -4.28 3.16 -8.31
C ASP A 75 -3.46 4.40 -8.70
N GLN A 76 -3.23 4.57 -10.00
CA GLN A 76 -2.44 5.68 -10.55
C GLN A 76 -3.08 7.05 -10.34
N GLN A 77 -4.37 7.11 -10.06
CA GLN A 77 -5.10 8.34 -9.74
C GLN A 77 -5.16 8.56 -8.22
N THR A 78 -4.35 7.82 -7.45
CA THR A 78 -4.33 7.81 -5.97
C THR A 78 -5.66 7.39 -5.35
N TRP A 79 -6.50 6.67 -6.10
CA TRP A 79 -7.70 6.07 -5.55
C TRP A 79 -7.31 4.93 -4.62
N ILE A 80 -7.51 5.15 -3.32
CA ILE A 80 -7.15 4.19 -2.28
C ILE A 80 -8.19 3.07 -2.27
N MET A 81 -7.79 1.89 -2.72
CA MET A 81 -8.63 0.69 -2.72
C MET A 81 -8.52 -0.10 -1.42
N HIS A 82 -7.37 0.02 -0.73
CA HIS A 82 -7.10 -0.65 0.53
C HIS A 82 -6.26 0.24 1.43
N ALA A 83 -6.55 0.23 2.72
CA ALA A 83 -5.70 0.82 3.74
C ALA A 83 -5.81 -0.01 5.02
N PHE A 84 -4.67 -0.34 5.62
CA PHE A 84 -4.57 -1.11 6.85
C PHE A 84 -3.54 -0.46 7.78
N PHE A 85 -3.91 -0.31 9.06
CA PHE A 85 -3.03 0.23 10.09
C PHE A 85 -2.52 -0.91 10.99
N GLY A 86 -1.23 -1.21 10.90
CA GLY A 86 -0.56 -2.29 11.61
C GLY A 86 0.35 -1.82 12.74
N MET A 87 0.49 -2.65 13.78
CA MET A 87 1.36 -2.35 14.92
C MET A 87 2.84 -2.27 14.51
N HIS A 88 3.51 -1.20 14.96
CA HIS A 88 4.96 -1.11 14.93
C HIS A 88 5.51 -2.02 16.04
N ARG A 89 5.93 -3.24 15.72
CA ARG A 89 6.88 -3.96 16.58
C ARG A 89 8.27 -3.77 15.99
N TYR A 90 9.29 -3.85 16.85
CA TYR A 90 10.72 -3.59 16.63
C TYR A 90 11.40 -4.32 15.45
N LEU A 91 10.66 -4.99 14.56
CA LEU A 91 11.16 -5.80 13.46
C LEU A 91 10.26 -5.60 12.22
N ASN A 92 10.76 -4.81 11.26
CA ASN A 92 10.64 -4.85 9.79
C ASN A 92 9.30 -5.15 9.08
N ASP A 93 9.26 -4.81 7.79
CA ASP A 93 8.12 -4.93 6.85
C ASP A 93 7.47 -6.33 6.82
N ILE A 94 8.23 -7.38 7.14
CA ILE A 94 7.77 -8.79 7.24
C ILE A 94 6.58 -8.96 8.20
N ASN A 95 6.54 -8.25 9.32
CA ASN A 95 5.46 -8.41 10.30
C ASN A 95 4.15 -7.74 9.87
N VAL A 96 4.23 -6.73 8.98
CA VAL A 96 3.07 -6.09 8.37
C VAL A 96 2.45 -7.06 7.37
N VAL A 97 3.29 -7.70 6.54
CA VAL A 97 2.87 -8.75 5.60
C VAL A 97 2.12 -9.87 6.31
N SER A 98 2.61 -10.36 7.46
CA SER A 98 1.96 -11.46 8.19
C SER A 98 0.58 -11.12 8.79
N ARG A 99 0.28 -9.82 8.97
CA ARG A 99 -0.94 -9.35 9.65
C ARG A 99 -1.90 -8.63 8.74
N SER A 100 -1.46 -8.29 7.54
CA SER A 100 -2.27 -7.68 6.51
C SER A 100 -3.32 -8.68 6.02
N PRO A 101 -4.62 -8.33 6.09
CA PRO A 101 -5.67 -9.14 5.47
C PRO A 101 -5.46 -9.29 3.96
N LEU A 102 -4.89 -8.26 3.30
CA LEU A 102 -4.62 -8.30 1.87
C LEU A 102 -3.45 -9.25 1.56
N MET A 103 -2.32 -9.12 2.27
CA MET A 103 -1.19 -10.03 2.04
C MET A 103 -1.55 -11.47 2.41
N ASN A 104 -2.37 -11.68 3.44
CA ASN A 104 -2.86 -13.02 3.77
C ASN A 104 -3.73 -13.60 2.64
N LYS A 105 -4.56 -12.79 1.97
CA LYS A 105 -5.30 -13.25 0.78
C LYS A 105 -4.35 -13.62 -0.36
N ILE A 106 -3.39 -12.75 -0.66
CA ILE A 106 -2.36 -13.01 -1.69
C ILE A 106 -1.59 -14.31 -1.38
N ALA A 107 -1.14 -14.49 -0.13
CA ALA A 107 -0.39 -15.67 0.30
C ALA A 107 -1.21 -16.96 0.22
N ASN A 108 -2.52 -16.88 0.42
CA ASN A 108 -3.46 -18.00 0.28
C ASN A 108 -3.92 -18.22 -1.18
N GLY A 109 -3.43 -17.43 -2.14
CA GLY A 109 -3.81 -17.53 -3.55
C GLY A 109 -5.19 -16.92 -3.89
N ASP A 110 -5.81 -16.17 -2.96
CA ASP A 110 -7.05 -15.43 -3.18
C ASP A 110 -6.74 -14.10 -3.90
N LEU A 111 -6.40 -14.21 -5.18
CA LEU A 111 -6.06 -13.08 -6.05
C LEU A 111 -7.26 -12.66 -6.90
N PRO A 112 -7.46 -11.35 -7.16
CA PRO A 112 -8.51 -10.89 -8.04
C PRO A 112 -8.34 -11.48 -9.46
N PRO A 113 -9.40 -12.07 -10.04
CA PRO A 113 -9.33 -12.62 -11.39
C PRO A 113 -9.19 -11.48 -12.40
N VAL A 114 -8.10 -11.49 -13.15
CA VAL A 114 -7.84 -10.53 -14.24
C VAL A 114 -7.14 -11.29 -15.35
N GLN A 115 -7.73 -11.27 -16.55
CA GLN A 115 -7.10 -11.86 -17.73
C GLN A 115 -6.24 -10.82 -18.44
N PHE A 116 -4.98 -11.16 -18.66
CA PHE A 116 -4.08 -10.33 -19.45
C PHE A 116 -2.99 -11.18 -20.12
N VAL A 117 -2.37 -10.63 -21.16
CA VAL A 117 -1.25 -11.26 -21.87
C VAL A 117 0.02 -10.49 -21.59
N ALA A 118 1.06 -11.19 -21.13
CA ALA A 118 2.39 -10.64 -20.99
C ALA A 118 3.42 -11.66 -21.50
N ASN A 119 4.38 -11.20 -22.31
CA ASN A 119 5.42 -12.05 -22.90
C ASN A 119 4.86 -13.30 -23.63
N GLY A 120 3.75 -13.15 -24.35
CA GLY A 120 3.09 -14.24 -25.09
C GLY A 120 2.38 -15.28 -24.21
N ARG A 121 2.28 -15.05 -22.90
CA ARG A 121 1.57 -15.93 -21.95
C ARG A 121 0.34 -15.24 -21.40
N THR A 122 -0.77 -15.98 -21.33
CA THR A 122 -1.99 -15.53 -20.65
C THR A 122 -1.89 -15.80 -19.15
N TYR A 123 -2.19 -14.77 -18.36
CA TYR A 123 -2.33 -14.83 -16.92
C TYR A 123 -3.80 -14.59 -16.55
N ASN A 124 -4.26 -15.20 -15.47
CA ASN A 124 -5.66 -15.17 -15.03
C ASN A 124 -5.89 -14.41 -13.71
N TYR A 125 -4.82 -13.89 -13.10
CA TYR A 125 -4.85 -13.20 -11.83
C TYR A 125 -4.08 -11.89 -11.92
N GLY A 126 -4.66 -10.82 -11.38
CA GLY A 126 -3.98 -9.54 -11.31
C GLY A 126 -2.85 -9.53 -10.27
N TYR A 127 -1.97 -8.54 -10.36
CA TYR A 127 -0.86 -8.35 -9.44
C TYR A 127 -0.78 -6.91 -8.92
N TYR A 128 -0.07 -6.74 -7.80
CA TYR A 128 0.23 -5.43 -7.21
C TYR A 128 1.74 -5.14 -7.39
N LEU A 129 2.09 -3.90 -7.65
CA LEU A 129 3.49 -3.44 -7.62
C LEU A 129 3.83 -3.00 -6.21
N ALA A 130 5.07 -3.21 -5.77
CA ALA A 130 5.57 -2.73 -4.49
C ALA A 130 6.89 -1.97 -4.69
N ASP A 131 7.17 -1.01 -3.81
CA ASP A 131 8.44 -0.28 -3.74
C ASP A 131 8.89 0.41 -5.06
N GLY A 132 7.94 0.78 -5.91
CA GLY A 132 8.20 1.49 -7.16
C GLY A 132 8.97 0.69 -8.22
N ILE A 133 8.83 -0.64 -8.23
CA ILE A 133 9.26 -1.54 -9.32
C ILE A 133 8.31 -1.45 -10.51
#